data_AF-D7A2B6-F1
#
_entry.id   AF-D7A2B6-F1
#
_cell.length_a   1.000
_cell.length_b   1.000
_cell.length_c   1.000
_cell.angle_alpha   90.00
_cell.angle_beta   90.00
_cell.angle_gamma   90.00
#
_symmetry.space_group_name_H-M   'P 1'
#
loop_
_entity.id
_entity.type
_entity.pdbx_description
1 polymer ?
#
loop_
_entity_poly.entity_id
_entity_poly.type
_entity_poly.pdbx_seq_one_letter_code
_entity_poly.pdbx_strand_id
1 'polypeptide(L)'
;MIRPSRMLSERALADPRSRAARRALATLAGEERIAQLCDLEAMEQIHAWQPGYQPDRLVDYARADTRLRETTFTATGGAFRSHRTWYEVSFHCELDASLAKVVSFAFKVGEPIPREEWSALSLPARH
;
A
#
# COMPACT_ATOMS: atom_id res chain seq x y z
N MET A 1 -5.84 -13.55 5.82
CA MET A 1 -5.88 -12.28 5.08
C MET A 1 -7.32 -11.85 4.94
N ILE A 2 -7.59 -10.58 5.21
CA ILE A 2 -8.86 -9.89 5.00
C ILE A 2 -9.03 -9.67 3.49
N ARG A 3 -10.24 -9.88 2.97
CA ARG A 3 -10.57 -9.73 1.54
C ARG A 3 -11.72 -8.75 1.38
N PRO A 4 -11.44 -7.47 1.06
CA PRO A 4 -12.49 -6.50 0.77
C PRO A 4 -13.25 -6.87 -0.51
N SER A 5 -14.53 -6.54 -0.55
CA SER A 5 -15.41 -6.78 -1.70
C SER A 5 -15.43 -5.64 -2.72
N ARG A 6 -14.74 -4.52 -2.42
CA ARG A 6 -14.68 -3.32 -3.25
C ARG A 6 -13.29 -2.74 -3.19
N MET A 7 -12.74 -2.34 -4.33
CA MET A 7 -11.46 -1.64 -4.41
C MET A 7 -11.67 -0.14 -4.23
N LEU A 8 -10.71 0.53 -3.59
CA LEU A 8 -10.86 1.91 -3.10
C LEU A 8 -9.92 2.90 -3.80
N SER A 9 -8.82 2.44 -4.38
CA SER A 9 -7.80 3.27 -5.04
C SER A 9 -8.38 4.17 -6.13
N GLU A 10 -9.29 3.68 -6.98
CA GLU A 10 -9.94 4.51 -8.00
C GLU A 10 -10.72 5.68 -7.39
N ARG A 11 -11.50 5.41 -6.34
CA ARG A 11 -12.28 6.45 -5.66
C ARG A 11 -11.36 7.44 -4.94
N ALA A 12 -10.31 6.94 -4.28
CA ALA A 12 -9.33 7.77 -3.60
C ALA A 12 -8.59 8.67 -4.60
N LEU A 13 -8.19 8.13 -5.75
CA LEU A 13 -7.57 8.90 -6.82
C LEU A 13 -8.53 9.90 -7.44
N ALA A 14 -9.82 9.59 -7.58
CA ALA A 14 -10.83 10.49 -8.14
C ALA A 14 -11.13 11.71 -7.25
N ASP A 15 -10.90 11.63 -5.94
CA ASP A 15 -11.08 12.75 -5.01
C ASP A 15 -10.24 13.98 -5.45
N PRO A 16 -10.82 15.19 -5.53
CA PRO A 16 -10.09 16.42 -5.84
C PRO A 16 -8.91 16.74 -4.91
N ARG A 17 -8.90 16.22 -3.69
CA ARG A 17 -7.79 16.37 -2.74
C ARG A 17 -6.56 15.56 -3.17
N SER A 18 -6.76 14.48 -3.91
CA SER A 18 -5.71 13.57 -4.39
C SER A 18 -5.07 14.00 -5.71
N ARG A 19 -5.29 15.24 -6.17
CA ARG A 19 -4.72 15.74 -7.44
C ARG A 19 -3.20 15.56 -7.55
N ALA A 20 -2.46 15.81 -6.47
CA ALA A 20 -1.01 15.65 -6.46
C ALA A 20 -0.60 14.18 -6.61
N ALA A 21 -1.22 13.28 -5.82
CA ALA A 21 -0.98 11.85 -5.91
C ALA A 21 -1.32 11.30 -7.31
N ARG A 22 -2.45 11.73 -7.89
CA ARG A 22 -2.85 11.33 -9.25
C ARG A 22 -1.84 11.77 -10.31
N ARG A 23 -1.29 12.99 -10.19
CA ARG A 23 -0.25 13.49 -11.09
C ARG A 23 1.06 12.72 -10.92
N ALA A 24 1.49 12.49 -9.69
CA ALA A 24 2.69 11.71 -9.40
C ALA A 24 2.58 10.29 -9.97
N LEU A 25 1.46 9.60 -9.74
CA LEU A 25 1.23 8.26 -10.28
C LEU A 25 1.27 8.23 -11.81
N ALA A 26 0.82 9.29 -12.48
CA ALA A 26 0.87 9.40 -13.94
C ALA A 26 2.28 9.63 -14.50
N THR A 27 3.25 10.08 -13.67
CA THR A 27 4.66 10.20 -14.07
C THR A 27 5.47 8.92 -13.89
N LEU A 28 4.94 7.94 -13.17
CA LEU A 28 5.60 6.67 -12.90
C LEU A 28 5.34 5.67 -14.03
N ALA A 29 6.29 4.77 -14.27
CA ALA A 29 6.21 3.74 -15.29
C ALA A 29 6.43 2.34 -14.70
N GLY A 30 5.92 1.33 -15.40
CA GLY A 30 6.17 -0.07 -15.07
C GLY A 30 5.76 -0.47 -13.64
N GLU A 31 6.60 -1.27 -13.00
CA GLU A 31 6.35 -1.84 -11.67
C GLU A 31 6.25 -0.78 -10.57
N GLU A 32 6.95 0.35 -10.68
CA GLU A 32 6.87 1.45 -9.70
C GLU A 32 5.46 2.05 -9.64
N ARG A 33 4.82 2.24 -10.81
CA ARG A 33 3.43 2.71 -10.87
C ARG A 33 2.47 1.69 -10.26
N ILE A 34 2.71 0.41 -10.47
CA ILE A 34 1.90 -0.69 -9.91
C ILE A 34 2.03 -0.71 -8.39
N ALA A 35 3.25 -0.67 -7.87
CA ALA A 35 3.54 -0.61 -6.44
C ALA A 35 2.80 0.56 -5.78
N GLN A 36 2.96 1.78 -6.31
CA GLN A 36 2.29 2.97 -5.74
C GLN A 36 0.76 2.89 -5.78
N LEU A 37 0.17 2.28 -6.82
CA LEU A 37 -1.27 2.07 -6.88
C LEU A 37 -1.73 1.04 -5.83
N CYS A 38 -1.00 -0.06 -5.67
CA CYS A 38 -1.28 -1.10 -4.69
C CYS A 38 -1.07 -0.64 -3.25
N ASP A 39 -0.08 0.21 -3.00
CA ASP A 39 0.18 0.85 -1.71
C ASP A 39 -0.97 1.77 -1.32
N LEU A 40 -1.46 2.56 -2.27
CA LEU A 40 -2.65 3.39 -2.07
C LEU A 40 -3.87 2.53 -1.74
N GLU A 41 -4.11 1.47 -2.50
CA GLU A 41 -5.19 0.52 -2.20
C GLU A 41 -5.05 -0.05 -0.78
N ALA A 42 -3.85 -0.50 -0.39
CA ALA A 42 -3.59 -1.05 0.93
C ALA A 42 -3.92 -0.05 2.05
N MET A 43 -3.47 1.20 1.92
CA MET A 43 -3.74 2.25 2.91
C MET A 43 -5.24 2.54 3.06
N GLU A 44 -5.95 2.67 1.94
CA GLU A 44 -7.41 2.91 1.96
C GLU A 44 -8.17 1.73 2.56
N GLN A 45 -7.78 0.49 2.23
CA GLN A 45 -8.41 -0.73 2.76
C GLN A 45 -8.16 -0.92 4.25
N ILE A 46 -6.94 -0.62 4.73
CA ILE A 46 -6.61 -0.68 6.16
C ILE A 46 -7.45 0.33 6.93
N HIS A 47 -7.56 1.57 6.44
CA HIS A 47 -8.39 2.60 7.06
C HIS A 47 -9.88 2.21 7.08
N ALA A 48 -10.40 1.70 5.97
CA ALA A 48 -11.80 1.28 5.86
C ALA A 48 -12.12 0.08 6.76
N TRP A 49 -11.19 -0.86 6.90
CA TRP A 49 -11.37 -2.05 7.75
C TRP A 49 -11.31 -1.71 9.23
N GLN A 50 -10.40 -0.82 9.64
CA GLN A 50 -10.25 -0.38 11.02
C GLN A 50 -9.95 1.13 11.09
N PRO A 51 -10.98 1.98 11.31
CA PRO A 51 -10.85 3.44 11.24
C PRO A 51 -9.86 4.06 12.23
N GLY A 52 -9.46 3.31 13.27
CA GLY A 52 -8.39 3.71 14.19
C GLY A 52 -6.99 3.69 13.57
N TYR A 53 -6.81 3.00 12.44
CA TYR A 53 -5.63 3.17 11.59
C TYR A 53 -5.89 4.30 10.60
N GLN A 54 -4.96 5.26 10.56
CA GLN A 54 -4.92 6.35 9.59
C GLN A 54 -3.57 6.28 8.86
N PRO A 55 -3.42 5.35 7.89
CA PRO A 55 -2.18 5.19 7.18
C PRO A 55 -1.82 6.48 6.41
N ASP A 56 -0.59 6.96 6.61
CA ASP A 56 -0.07 8.13 5.90
C ASP A 56 1.14 7.82 5.01
N ARG A 57 1.65 6.58 5.11
CA ARG A 57 2.77 6.06 4.33
C ARG A 57 2.75 4.55 4.32
N LEU A 58 3.23 3.97 3.23
CA LEU A 58 3.48 2.54 3.09
C LEU A 58 4.85 2.32 2.44
N VAL A 59 5.54 1.26 2.87
CA VAL A 59 6.78 0.73 2.30
C VAL A 59 6.55 -0.77 2.09
N ASP A 60 6.32 -1.19 0.87
CA ASP A 60 5.93 -2.55 0.48
C ASP A 60 7.09 -3.57 0.50
N TYR A 61 8.33 -3.10 0.54
CA TYR A 61 9.55 -3.91 0.58
C TYR A 61 10.30 -3.87 1.93
N ALA A 62 9.66 -3.48 3.04
CA ALA A 62 10.34 -3.20 4.31
C ALA A 62 11.18 -4.39 4.86
N ARG A 63 10.62 -5.60 4.87
CA ARG A 63 11.25 -6.85 5.37
C ARG A 63 11.52 -7.89 4.29
N ALA A 64 10.91 -7.76 3.11
CA ALA A 64 11.04 -8.71 2.01
C ALA A 64 10.73 -8.04 0.67
N ASP A 65 11.42 -8.47 -0.40
CA ASP A 65 11.20 -7.95 -1.75
C ASP A 65 9.76 -8.20 -2.23
N THR A 66 9.24 -7.23 -2.99
CA THR A 66 7.98 -7.34 -3.71
C THR A 66 8.11 -8.28 -4.90
N ARG A 67 6.98 -8.79 -5.38
CA ARG A 67 6.94 -9.69 -6.54
C ARG A 67 5.77 -9.35 -7.43
N LEU A 68 6.04 -9.11 -8.71
CA LEU A 68 5.03 -9.05 -9.76
C LEU A 68 5.00 -10.36 -10.55
N ARG A 69 3.83 -11.01 -10.62
CA ARG A 69 3.58 -12.15 -11.50
C ARG A 69 2.30 -11.90 -12.30
N GLU A 70 2.45 -11.81 -13.63
CA GLU A 70 1.36 -11.46 -14.54
C GLU A 70 0.71 -10.13 -14.12
N THR A 71 -0.48 -10.17 -13.52
CA THR A 71 -1.21 -9.02 -13.01
C THR A 71 -1.27 -8.95 -11.49
N THR A 72 -0.61 -9.86 -10.77
CA THR A 72 -0.62 -9.91 -9.31
C THR A 72 0.68 -9.37 -8.73
N PHE A 73 0.57 -8.25 -8.01
CA PHE A 73 1.63 -7.67 -7.21
C PHE A 73 1.51 -8.14 -5.75
N THR A 74 2.60 -8.67 -5.20
CA THR A 74 2.63 -9.25 -3.86
C THR A 74 3.68 -8.57 -3.00
N ALA A 75 3.26 -8.11 -1.82
CA ALA A 75 4.14 -7.60 -0.77
C ALA A 75 3.96 -8.47 0.50
N THR A 76 4.95 -9.30 0.84
CA THR A 76 4.85 -10.18 2.02
C THR A 76 5.49 -9.61 3.27
N GLY A 77 6.30 -8.56 3.14
CA GLY A 77 7.04 -7.93 4.23
C GLY A 77 6.92 -6.41 4.22
N GLY A 78 5.75 -5.88 3.86
CA GLY A 78 5.52 -4.44 3.86
C GLY A 78 5.36 -3.87 5.26
N ALA A 79 5.39 -2.55 5.35
CA ALA A 79 5.08 -1.79 6.55
C ALA A 79 4.25 -0.56 6.18
N PHE A 80 3.28 -0.19 7.02
CA PHE A 80 2.57 1.08 6.90
C PHE A 80 2.70 1.88 8.18
N ARG A 81 2.64 3.21 8.06
CA ARG A 81 2.72 4.11 9.20
C ARG A 81 1.35 4.70 9.50
N SER A 82 0.94 4.61 10.75
CA SER A 82 -0.29 5.22 11.28
C SER A 82 0.03 5.87 12.62
N HIS A 83 -0.37 7.13 12.81
CA HIS A 83 -0.11 7.90 14.04
C HIS A 83 1.35 7.86 14.51
N ARG A 84 2.31 7.96 13.56
CA ARG A 84 3.76 7.90 13.80
C ARG A 84 4.30 6.54 14.28
N THR A 85 3.50 5.49 14.23
CA THR A 85 3.93 4.11 14.50
C THR A 85 3.91 3.31 13.22
N TRP A 86 4.95 2.53 12.98
CA TRP A 86 5.00 1.59 11.87
C TRP A 86 4.40 0.25 12.29
N TYR A 87 3.65 -0.38 11.40
CA TYR A 87 3.01 -1.67 11.59
C TYR A 87 3.33 -2.55 10.39
N GLU A 88 3.45 -3.85 10.62
CA GLU A 88 3.63 -4.80 9.54
C GLU A 88 2.36 -4.91 8.67
N VAL A 89 2.55 -5.08 7.37
CA VAL A 89 1.49 -5.42 6.44
C VAL A 89 1.98 -6.40 5.40
N SER A 90 1.11 -7.34 5.02
CA SER A 90 1.27 -8.14 3.82
C SER A 90 0.02 -8.05 2.97
N PHE A 91 0.18 -8.02 1.65
CA PHE A 91 -0.95 -7.99 0.73
C PHE A 91 -0.68 -8.66 -0.62
N HIS A 92 -1.76 -9.06 -1.26
CA HIS A 92 -1.84 -9.42 -2.68
C HIS A 92 -2.75 -8.40 -3.36
N CYS A 93 -2.25 -7.80 -4.42
CA CYS A 93 -2.92 -6.80 -5.23
C CYS A 93 -3.03 -7.32 -6.66
N GLU A 94 -4.23 -7.66 -7.08
CA GLU A 94 -4.50 -8.10 -8.45
C GLU A 94 -4.99 -6.91 -9.26
N LEU A 95 -4.32 -6.66 -10.37
CA LEU A 95 -4.67 -5.62 -11.32
C LEU A 95 -5.42 -6.19 -12.52
N ASP A 96 -6.09 -5.30 -13.23
CA ASP A 96 -6.64 -5.61 -14.54
C ASP A 96 -5.54 -5.88 -15.57
N ALA A 97 -5.92 -6.37 -16.76
CA ALA A 97 -4.97 -6.68 -17.83
C ALA A 97 -4.15 -5.46 -18.30
N SER A 98 -4.65 -4.23 -18.08
CA SER A 98 -3.93 -3.00 -18.41
C SER A 98 -2.96 -2.52 -17.32
N LEU A 99 -2.91 -3.22 -16.17
CA LEU A 99 -2.11 -2.88 -14.99
C LEU A 99 -2.37 -1.45 -14.49
N ALA A 100 -3.60 -0.96 -14.66
CA ALA A 100 -3.99 0.41 -14.35
C ALA A 100 -5.04 0.51 -13.25
N LYS A 101 -5.70 -0.60 -12.93
CA LYS A 101 -6.79 -0.66 -11.96
C LYS A 101 -6.66 -1.89 -11.09
N VAL A 102 -6.83 -1.73 -9.78
CA VAL A 102 -6.95 -2.86 -8.86
C VAL A 102 -8.33 -3.49 -9.02
N VAL A 103 -8.38 -4.81 -9.17
CA VAL A 103 -9.61 -5.59 -9.35
C VAL A 103 -9.89 -6.55 -8.21
N SER A 104 -8.85 -6.98 -7.48
CA SER A 104 -8.97 -7.82 -6.30
C SER A 104 -7.82 -7.53 -5.32
N PHE A 105 -8.11 -7.64 -4.03
CA PHE A 105 -7.15 -7.32 -2.99
C PHE A 105 -7.33 -8.24 -1.78
N ALA A 106 -6.22 -8.58 -1.14
CA ALA A 106 -6.21 -9.31 0.12
C ALA A 106 -5.06 -8.82 0.98
N PHE A 107 -5.30 -8.52 2.25
CA PHE A 107 -4.25 -8.00 3.14
C PHE A 107 -4.28 -8.59 4.53
N LYS A 108 -3.21 -8.38 5.30
CA LYS A 108 -3.11 -8.70 6.72
C LYS A 108 -2.27 -7.60 7.37
N VAL A 109 -2.82 -6.98 8.41
CA VAL A 109 -2.08 -6.13 9.35
C VAL A 109 -1.44 -7.01 10.41
N GLY A 110 -0.18 -6.77 10.71
CA GLY A 110 0.59 -7.42 11.77
C GLY A 110 0.85 -6.51 12.95
N GLU A 111 1.90 -6.82 13.69
CA GLU A 111 2.26 -6.11 14.92
C GLU A 111 2.92 -4.74 14.63
N PRO A 112 2.95 -3.83 15.62
CA PRO A 112 3.80 -2.65 15.56
C PRO A 112 5.28 -3.04 15.41
N ILE A 113 5.99 -2.34 14.54
CA ILE A 113 7.43 -2.53 14.33
C ILE A 113 8.19 -1.70 15.39
N PRO A 114 9.04 -2.34 16.22
CA PRO A 114 9.89 -1.66 17.18
C PRO A 114 10.73 -0.56 16.56
N ARG A 115 10.88 0.56 17.28
CA ARG A 115 11.55 1.77 16.76
C ARG A 115 13.00 1.54 16.40
N GLU A 116 13.63 0.60 17.10
CA GLU A 116 15.03 0.21 16.93
C GLU A 116 15.27 -0.44 15.57
N GLU A 117 14.23 -1.06 14.97
CA GLU A 117 14.32 -1.71 13.66
C GLU A 117 14.10 -0.74 12.49
N TRP A 118 13.53 0.45 12.73
CA TRP A 118 13.09 1.34 11.65
C TRP A 118 14.20 1.76 10.70
N SER A 119 15.39 2.08 11.22
CA SER A 119 16.52 2.46 10.38
C SER A 119 17.00 1.32 9.48
N ALA A 120 16.97 0.09 9.98
CA ALA A 120 17.39 -1.09 9.21
C ALA A 120 16.39 -1.44 8.11
N LEU A 121 15.10 -1.14 8.33
CA LEU A 121 14.00 -1.41 7.41
C LEU A 121 13.66 -0.22 6.49
N SER A 122 14.51 0.82 6.47
CA SER A 122 14.28 2.06 5.70
C SER A 122 12.92 2.73 6.01
N LEU A 123 12.51 2.71 7.28
CA LEU A 123 11.26 3.28 7.78
C LEU A 123 11.52 4.65 8.42
N PRO A 124 11.35 5.77 7.68
CA PRO A 124 11.70 7.08 8.21
C PRO A 124 10.78 7.53 9.36
N ALA A 125 11.41 8.06 10.43
CA ALA A 125 10.72 8.56 11.61
C ALA A 125 9.97 9.89 11.37
N ARG A 126 10.39 10.68 10.37
CA ARG A 126 9.78 11.94 9.91
C ARG A 126 9.91 12.05 8.38
N HIS A 127 9.01 12.78 7.73
CA HIS A 127 9.23 13.25 6.34
C HIS A 127 10.04 14.54 6.38
#